data_AF-A0A7C5T7B5-F1
#
_entry.id   AF-A0A7C5T7B5-F1
#
_cell.length_a   1.000
_cell.length_b   1.000
_cell.length_c   1.000
_cell.angle_alpha   90.00
_cell.angle_beta   90.00
_cell.angle_gamma   90.00
#
_symmetry.space_group_name_H-M   'P 1'
#
loop_
_entity.id
_entity.type
_entity.pdbx_description
1 polymer ?
#
loop_
_entity_poly.entity_id
_entity_poly.type
_entity_poly.pdbx_seq_one_letter_code
_entity_poly.pdbx_strand_id
1 'polypeptide(L)'
;MGDAAIGFVALLFAVAVLALAPRPLGYLAVLALAPAFRRRVVWARLAPPYLALSAAMYLVAFLLDYVFVGVPQSLPPWWETAVLAPLAEELIFRALAFALLPSPLAWFFAVVLFGLLHPTNPFIASLYGVSLAFMYRGGGYLAAVALHAVNNAVWLALAAGLL
;
A
#
# COMPACT_ATOMS: atom_id res chain seq x y z
N MET A 1 15.81 -15.08 -15.48
CA MET A 1 16.01 -15.06 -14.00
C MET A 1 16.66 -13.76 -13.51
N GLY A 2 17.60 -13.15 -14.26
CA GLY A 2 18.25 -11.89 -13.85
C GLY A 2 17.31 -10.72 -13.59
N ASP A 3 16.32 -10.48 -14.45
CA ASP A 3 15.45 -9.30 -14.34
C ASP A 3 14.55 -9.29 -13.10
N ALA A 4 14.03 -10.46 -12.70
CA ALA A 4 13.19 -10.58 -11.50
C ALA A 4 14.01 -10.39 -10.21
N ALA A 5 15.25 -10.87 -10.18
CA ALA A 5 16.15 -10.66 -9.05
C ALA A 5 16.52 -9.18 -8.90
N ILE A 6 16.85 -8.50 -10.00
CA ILE A 6 17.12 -7.05 -10.02
C ILE A 6 15.88 -6.27 -9.56
N GLY A 7 14.70 -6.64 -10.06
CA GLY A 7 13.43 -6.05 -9.65
C GLY A 7 13.17 -6.21 -8.15
N PHE A 8 13.41 -7.40 -7.60
CA PHE A 8 13.24 -7.68 -6.17
C PHE A 8 14.20 -6.87 -5.31
N VAL A 9 15.48 -6.80 -5.69
CA VAL A 9 16.49 -6.00 -4.98
C VAL A 9 16.14 -4.51 -5.03
N ALA A 10 15.71 -4.00 -6.19
CA ALA A 10 15.28 -2.60 -6.31
C ALA A 10 14.09 -2.27 -5.40
N LEU A 11 13.14 -3.20 -5.28
CA LEU A 11 12.00 -3.06 -4.38
C LEU A 11 12.42 -3.11 -2.91
N LEU A 12 13.29 -4.03 -2.52
CA LEU A 12 13.85 -4.08 -1.16
C LEU A 12 14.62 -2.80 -0.80
N PHE A 13 15.38 -2.25 -1.75
CA PHE A 13 16.05 -0.97 -1.56
C PHE A 13 15.05 0.17 -1.34
N ALA A 14 13.99 0.23 -2.14
CA ALA A 14 12.93 1.23 -1.97
C ALA A 14 12.23 1.10 -0.60
N VAL A 15 11.99 -0.13 -0.13
CA VAL A 15 11.47 -0.41 1.22
C VAL A 15 12.44 0.05 2.29
N ALA A 16 13.74 -0.22 2.14
CA ALA A 16 14.76 0.24 3.09
C ALA A 16 14.81 1.77 3.16
N VAL A 17 14.68 2.46 2.02
CA VAL A 17 14.58 3.93 1.98
C VAL A 17 13.35 4.43 2.74
N LEU A 18 12.17 3.81 2.55
CA LEU A 18 10.97 4.16 3.32
C LEU A 18 11.15 3.95 4.82
N ALA A 19 11.78 2.84 5.22
CA ALA A 19 11.89 2.43 6.61
C ALA A 19 12.97 3.21 7.39
N LEU A 20 14.07 3.59 6.72
CA LEU A 20 15.26 4.14 7.38
C LEU A 20 15.44 5.65 7.19
N ALA A 21 14.87 6.24 6.14
CA ALA A 21 14.99 7.68 5.93
C ALA A 21 14.09 8.46 6.92
N PRO A 22 14.52 9.65 7.39
CA PRO A 22 13.67 10.50 8.20
C PRO A 22 12.36 10.83 7.48
N ARG A 23 11.23 10.79 8.20
CA ARG A 23 9.96 11.24 7.66
C ARG A 23 9.95 12.78 7.53
N PRO A 24 9.41 13.36 6.45
CA PRO A 24 8.73 12.73 5.30
C PRO A 24 9.66 12.38 4.12
N LEU A 25 10.99 12.53 4.27
CA LEU A 25 11.95 12.45 3.16
C LEU A 25 11.96 11.09 2.47
N GLY A 26 11.75 9.99 3.20
CA GLY A 26 11.63 8.66 2.61
C GLY A 26 10.52 8.57 1.56
N TYR A 27 9.34 9.11 1.85
CA TYR A 27 8.21 9.14 0.91
C TYR A 27 8.55 9.97 -0.34
N LEU A 28 9.15 11.14 -0.15
CA LEU A 28 9.56 12.01 -1.27
C LEU A 28 10.62 11.37 -2.16
N ALA A 29 11.61 10.69 -1.57
CA ALA A 29 12.66 9.99 -2.29
C ALA A 29 12.09 8.87 -3.18
N VAL A 30 11.11 8.12 -2.68
CA VAL A 30 10.41 7.08 -3.45
C VAL A 30 9.58 7.69 -4.58
N LEU A 31 8.84 8.76 -4.29
CA LEU A 31 8.02 9.43 -5.31
C LEU A 31 8.84 10.04 -6.44
N ALA A 32 10.08 10.47 -6.16
CA ALA A 32 11.01 10.91 -7.19
C ALA A 32 11.34 9.81 -8.22
N LEU A 33 11.13 8.53 -7.89
CA LEU A 33 11.31 7.41 -8.82
C LEU A 33 10.12 7.21 -9.77
N ALA A 34 8.93 7.75 -9.47
CA ALA A 34 7.71 7.53 -10.24
C ALA A 34 7.87 7.81 -11.76
N PRO A 35 8.56 8.89 -12.20
CA PRO A 35 8.75 9.16 -13.62
C PRO A 35 9.49 8.05 -14.39
N ALA A 36 10.45 7.38 -13.74
CA ALA A 36 11.24 6.31 -14.34
C ALA A 36 10.39 5.08 -14.70
N PHE A 37 9.29 4.87 -13.97
CA PHE A 37 8.41 3.71 -14.13
C PHE A 37 7.08 4.03 -14.81
N ARG A 38 6.92 5.26 -15.32
CA ARG A 38 5.64 5.75 -15.88
C ARG A 38 5.00 4.84 -16.93
N ARG A 39 5.81 4.12 -17.73
CA ARG A 39 5.31 3.24 -18.79
C ARG A 39 5.02 1.81 -18.32
N ARG A 40 5.47 1.44 -17.12
CA ARG A 40 5.29 0.09 -16.55
C ARG A 40 4.14 0.04 -15.55
N VAL A 41 3.80 1.18 -14.95
CA VAL A 41 2.70 1.29 -13.99
C VAL A 41 1.35 1.29 -14.71
N VAL A 42 0.41 0.49 -14.21
CA VAL A 42 -0.99 0.59 -14.58
C VAL A 42 -1.61 1.74 -13.78
N TRP A 43 -1.69 2.92 -14.37
CA TRP A 43 -2.19 4.12 -13.69
C TRP A 43 -3.68 4.05 -13.38
N ALA A 44 -4.46 3.64 -14.36
CA ALA A 44 -5.90 3.46 -14.27
C ALA A 44 -6.32 2.22 -15.06
N ARG A 45 -7.31 1.51 -14.56
CA ARG A 45 -7.95 0.37 -15.21
C ARG A 45 -9.40 0.28 -14.74
N LEU A 46 -10.24 -0.44 -15.47
CA LEU A 46 -11.53 -0.88 -14.97
C LEU A 46 -11.67 -2.39 -15.16
N ALA A 47 -11.57 -3.14 -14.06
CA ALA A 47 -11.87 -4.56 -14.01
C ALA A 47 -12.74 -4.86 -12.78
N PRO A 48 -14.08 -4.78 -12.92
CA PRO A 48 -15.04 -4.83 -11.82
C PRO A 48 -14.90 -6.03 -10.86
N PRO A 49 -14.58 -7.26 -11.32
CA PRO A 49 -14.43 -8.40 -10.40
C PRO A 49 -13.37 -8.15 -9.32
N TYR A 50 -12.26 -7.50 -9.67
CA TYR A 50 -11.21 -7.18 -8.70
C TYR A 50 -11.60 -6.04 -7.76
N LEU A 51 -12.40 -5.08 -8.23
CA LEU A 51 -12.92 -4.01 -7.36
C LEU A 51 -13.87 -4.59 -6.30
N ALA A 52 -14.73 -5.53 -6.68
CA ALA A 52 -15.62 -6.22 -5.75
C ALA A 52 -14.84 -7.04 -4.70
N LEU A 53 -13.83 -7.80 -5.14
CA LEU A 53 -12.95 -8.55 -4.22
C LEU A 53 -12.17 -7.62 -3.28
N SER A 54 -11.70 -6.48 -3.79
CA SER A 54 -11.03 -5.47 -2.98
C SER A 54 -11.95 -4.92 -1.89
N ALA A 55 -13.18 -4.53 -2.24
CA ALA A 55 -14.15 -4.00 -1.30
C ALA A 55 -14.54 -5.02 -0.22
N ALA A 56 -14.76 -6.29 -0.60
CA ALA A 56 -15.05 -7.36 0.34
C ALA A 56 -13.87 -7.59 1.32
N MET A 57 -12.65 -7.65 0.80
CA MET A 57 -11.46 -7.84 1.63
C MET A 57 -11.17 -6.62 2.52
N TYR A 58 -11.41 -5.41 2.02
CA TYR A 58 -11.28 -4.18 2.79
C TYR A 58 -12.22 -4.20 3.98
N LEU A 59 -13.50 -4.52 3.76
CA LEU A 59 -14.49 -4.58 4.83
C LEU A 59 -14.09 -5.60 5.91
N VAL A 60 -13.64 -6.79 5.50
CA VAL A 60 -13.15 -7.82 6.44
C VAL A 60 -11.95 -7.30 7.23
N ALA A 61 -10.94 -6.75 6.54
CA ALA A 61 -9.74 -6.22 7.21
C ALA A 61 -10.09 -5.10 8.19
N PHE A 62 -10.91 -4.14 7.78
CA PHE A 62 -11.33 -3.01 8.59
C PHE A 62 -12.12 -3.42 9.83
N LEU A 63 -13.08 -4.35 9.70
CA LEU A 63 -13.85 -4.84 10.84
C LEU A 63 -12.96 -5.61 11.83
N LEU A 64 -12.04 -6.43 11.34
CA LEU A 64 -11.10 -7.15 12.20
C LEU A 64 -10.17 -6.17 12.93
N ASP A 65 -9.64 -5.18 12.22
CA ASP A 65 -8.77 -4.14 12.79
C ASP A 65 -9.50 -3.33 13.86
N TYR A 66 -10.72 -2.89 13.57
CA TYR A 66 -11.56 -2.15 14.53
C TYR A 66 -11.88 -2.94 15.78
N VAL A 67 -12.20 -4.23 15.66
CA VAL A 67 -12.59 -5.06 16.80
C VAL A 67 -11.39 -5.54 17.62
N PHE A 68 -10.30 -5.94 16.97
CA PHE A 68 -9.18 -6.61 17.63
C PHE A 68 -7.99 -5.70 17.94
N VAL A 69 -7.84 -4.58 17.24
CA VAL A 69 -6.75 -3.62 17.42
C VAL A 69 -7.28 -2.32 18.02
N GLY A 70 -8.40 -1.84 17.51
CA GLY A 70 -9.06 -0.63 17.95
C GLY A 70 -8.47 0.64 17.36
N VAL A 71 -9.05 1.77 17.76
CA VAL A 71 -8.69 3.09 17.22
C VAL A 71 -7.27 3.49 17.64
N PRO A 72 -6.41 3.95 16.71
CA PRO A 72 -5.08 4.44 17.02
C PRO A 72 -5.09 5.57 18.06
N GLN A 73 -4.14 5.55 18.98
CA GLN A 73 -4.00 6.57 20.02
C GLN A 73 -3.11 7.75 19.58
N SER A 74 -2.39 7.61 18.46
CA SER A 74 -1.54 8.66 17.91
C SER A 74 -2.24 9.41 16.78
N LEU A 75 -2.00 10.71 16.72
CA LEU A 75 -2.52 11.59 15.67
C LEU A 75 -1.35 12.19 14.87
N PRO A 76 -0.76 11.43 13.93
CA PRO A 76 0.27 11.96 13.05
C PRO A 76 -0.30 13.03 12.10
N PRO A 77 0.57 13.81 11.42
CA PRO A 77 0.13 14.80 10.45
C PRO A 77 -0.72 14.18 9.33
N TRP A 78 -1.93 14.69 9.15
CA TRP A 78 -2.90 14.13 8.19
C TRP A 78 -2.38 14.10 6.76
N TRP A 79 -1.68 15.15 6.33
CA TRP A 79 -1.12 15.23 4.98
C TRP A 79 -0.05 14.16 4.74
N GLU A 80 0.69 13.77 5.79
CA GLU A 80 1.69 12.71 5.67
C GLU A 80 1.00 11.35 5.57
N THR A 81 0.09 11.07 6.50
CA THR A 81 -0.56 9.76 6.64
C THR A 81 -1.63 9.49 5.59
N ALA A 82 -2.41 10.48 5.16
CA ALA A 82 -3.50 10.31 4.19
C ALA A 82 -3.11 10.68 2.75
N VAL A 83 -1.94 11.28 2.52
CA VAL A 83 -1.49 11.67 1.16
C VAL A 83 -0.13 11.09 0.81
N LEU A 84 0.94 11.47 1.52
CA LEU A 84 2.29 11.02 1.15
C LEU A 84 2.49 9.52 1.30
N ALA A 85 2.08 8.95 2.43
CA ALA A 85 2.23 7.52 2.69
C ALA A 85 1.48 6.68 1.64
N PRO A 86 0.18 6.91 1.35
CA PRO A 86 -0.52 6.22 0.26
C PRO A 86 0.18 6.35 -1.09
N LEU A 87 0.61 7.55 -1.50
CA LEU A 87 1.29 7.72 -2.78
C LEU A 87 2.58 6.89 -2.84
N ALA A 88 3.43 6.95 -1.82
CA ALA A 88 4.72 6.27 -1.84
C ALA A 88 4.60 4.75 -1.65
N GLU A 89 3.77 4.30 -0.71
CA GLU A 89 3.60 2.89 -0.39
C GLU A 89 2.90 2.13 -1.52
N GLU A 90 1.83 2.70 -2.11
CA GLU A 90 1.17 2.07 -3.26
C GLU A 90 2.09 2.03 -4.48
N LEU A 91 3.01 2.98 -4.62
CA LEU A 91 3.99 2.96 -5.71
C LEU A 91 4.89 1.73 -5.56
N ILE A 92 5.42 1.46 -4.37
CA ILE A 92 6.32 0.33 -4.14
C ILE A 92 5.56 -0.99 -4.10
N PHE A 93 4.61 -1.14 -3.18
CA PHE A 93 4.03 -2.43 -2.86
C PHE A 93 3.00 -2.88 -3.90
N ARG A 94 2.38 -1.96 -4.64
CA ARG A 94 1.38 -2.29 -5.66
C ARG A 94 1.98 -2.08 -7.04
N ALA A 95 2.20 -0.84 -7.45
CA ALA A 95 2.59 -0.53 -8.83
C ALA A 95 3.92 -1.18 -9.25
N LEU A 96 5.00 -0.97 -8.50
CA LEU A 96 6.33 -1.51 -8.83
C LEU A 96 6.43 -3.01 -8.57
N ALA A 97 5.83 -3.52 -7.48
CA ALA A 97 5.80 -4.95 -7.21
C ALA A 97 5.21 -5.74 -8.40
N PHE A 98 4.04 -5.33 -8.91
CA PHE A 98 3.40 -5.98 -10.06
C PHE A 98 4.05 -5.66 -11.41
N ALA A 99 4.85 -4.59 -11.50
CA ALA A 99 5.56 -4.23 -12.72
C ALA A 99 6.94 -4.92 -12.85
N LEU A 100 7.58 -5.25 -11.73
CA LEU A 100 8.96 -5.75 -11.69
C LEU A 100 9.06 -7.23 -11.35
N LEU A 101 8.05 -7.81 -10.71
CA LEU A 101 8.07 -9.20 -10.29
C LEU A 101 7.02 -10.03 -11.05
N PRO A 102 7.35 -11.29 -11.42
CA PRO A 102 6.35 -12.22 -11.89
C PRO A 102 5.44 -12.69 -10.75
N SER A 103 4.25 -13.18 -11.07
CA SER A 103 3.47 -13.99 -10.13
C SER A 103 4.19 -15.33 -9.87
N PRO A 104 4.25 -15.85 -8.63
CA PRO A 104 3.59 -15.37 -7.41
C PRO A 104 4.39 -14.34 -6.59
N LEU A 105 5.63 -14.00 -6.97
CA LEU A 105 6.51 -13.11 -6.20
C LEU A 105 5.93 -11.71 -6.00
N ALA A 106 5.25 -11.15 -7.01
CA ALA A 106 4.57 -9.86 -6.89
C ALA A 106 3.54 -9.87 -5.76
N TRP A 107 2.75 -10.94 -5.63
CA TRP A 107 1.76 -11.10 -4.57
C TRP A 107 2.41 -11.26 -3.21
N PHE A 108 3.45 -12.10 -3.12
CA PHE A 108 4.21 -12.24 -1.88
C PHE A 108 4.77 -10.88 -1.41
N PHE A 109 5.33 -10.09 -2.32
CA PHE A 109 5.86 -8.77 -1.99
C PHE A 109 4.74 -7.78 -1.59
N ALA A 110 3.68 -7.70 -2.38
CA ALA A 110 2.59 -6.74 -2.20
C ALA A 110 1.76 -6.98 -0.93
N VAL A 111 1.70 -8.24 -0.48
CA VAL A 111 0.83 -8.69 0.62
C VAL A 111 1.65 -9.06 1.85
N VAL A 112 2.54 -10.04 1.73
CA VAL A 112 3.22 -10.64 2.89
C VAL A 112 4.31 -9.69 3.39
N LEU A 113 5.21 -9.21 2.52
CA LEU A 113 6.24 -8.27 2.95
C LEU A 113 5.65 -6.94 3.43
N PHE A 114 4.58 -6.45 2.80
CA PHE A 114 3.82 -5.30 3.30
C PHE A 114 3.30 -5.54 4.73
N GLY A 115 2.66 -6.69 4.98
CA GLY A 115 2.17 -7.02 6.32
C GLY A 115 3.27 -7.14 7.36
N LEU A 116 4.41 -7.74 7.03
CA LEU A 116 5.55 -7.89 7.94
C LEU A 116 6.17 -6.56 8.37
N LEU A 117 5.98 -5.48 7.61
CA LEU A 117 6.41 -4.12 7.99
C LEU A 117 5.49 -3.46 9.03
N HIS A 118 4.38 -4.11 9.38
CA HIS A 118 3.41 -3.65 10.38
C HIS A 118 3.46 -4.61 11.60
N PRO A 119 4.49 -4.51 12.46
CA PRO A 119 4.79 -5.52 13.47
C PRO A 119 3.71 -5.67 14.54
N THR A 120 2.85 -4.67 14.72
CA THR A 120 1.73 -4.73 15.66
C THR A 120 0.70 -5.77 15.24
N ASN A 121 0.33 -5.84 13.95
CA ASN A 121 -0.70 -6.74 13.44
C ASN A 121 -0.42 -7.16 11.99
N PRO A 122 0.61 -7.99 11.74
CA PRO A 122 1.07 -8.31 10.39
C PRO A 122 0.03 -9.07 9.56
N PHE A 123 -0.83 -9.85 10.22
CA PHE A 123 -1.93 -10.57 9.56
C PHE A 123 -2.98 -9.60 9.01
N ILE A 124 -3.47 -8.66 9.85
CA ILE A 124 -4.48 -7.68 9.44
C ILE A 124 -3.92 -6.75 8.37
N ALA A 125 -2.67 -6.28 8.53
CA ALA A 125 -1.98 -5.50 7.52
C ALA A 125 -1.84 -6.26 6.19
N SER A 126 -1.61 -7.59 6.22
CA SER A 126 -1.63 -8.42 5.02
C SER A 126 -3.01 -8.44 4.35
N LEU A 127 -4.12 -8.49 5.11
CA LEU A 127 -5.47 -8.43 4.54
C LEU A 127 -5.74 -7.10 3.83
N TYR A 128 -5.33 -5.97 4.41
CA TYR A 128 -5.33 -4.69 3.70
C TYR A 128 -4.44 -4.75 2.45
N GLY A 129 -3.25 -5.36 2.53
CA GLY A 129 -2.38 -5.61 1.40
C GLY A 129 -3.07 -6.39 0.27
N VAL A 130 -3.86 -7.42 0.59
CA VAL A 130 -4.68 -8.18 -0.38
C VAL A 130 -5.74 -7.26 -1.00
N SER A 131 -6.46 -6.50 -0.18
CA SER A 131 -7.47 -5.55 -0.66
C SER A 131 -6.87 -4.52 -1.63
N LEU A 132 -5.73 -3.93 -1.28
CA LEU A 132 -5.03 -2.94 -2.10
C LEU A 132 -4.44 -3.55 -3.36
N ALA A 133 -3.93 -4.80 -3.31
CA ALA A 133 -3.50 -5.54 -4.49
C ALA A 133 -4.66 -5.79 -5.46
N PHE A 134 -5.84 -6.18 -4.96
CA PHE A 134 -7.03 -6.28 -5.79
C PHE A 134 -7.48 -4.92 -6.33
N MET A 135 -7.42 -3.86 -5.51
CA MET A 135 -7.76 -2.51 -5.96
C MET A 135 -6.84 -2.07 -7.10
N TYR A 136 -5.54 -2.30 -7.00
CA TYR A 136 -4.59 -2.03 -8.08
C TYR A 136 -4.91 -2.83 -9.35
N ARG A 137 -5.21 -4.13 -9.21
CA ARG A 137 -5.59 -5.00 -10.35
C ARG A 137 -6.90 -4.58 -11.02
N GLY A 138 -7.82 -4.00 -10.24
CA GLY A 138 -9.14 -3.55 -10.67
C GLY A 138 -9.18 -2.13 -11.24
N GLY A 139 -8.51 -1.20 -10.56
CA GLY A 139 -8.61 0.24 -10.74
C GLY A 139 -7.30 0.94 -11.12
N GLY A 140 -6.16 0.25 -11.04
CA GLY A 140 -4.83 0.82 -11.23
C GLY A 140 -4.29 1.53 -9.98
N TYR A 141 -3.13 2.16 -10.12
CA TYR A 141 -2.40 2.86 -9.06
C TYR A 141 -3.26 3.93 -8.38
N LEU A 142 -3.99 4.74 -9.15
CA LEU A 142 -4.81 5.81 -8.58
C LEU A 142 -5.92 5.28 -7.66
N ALA A 143 -6.53 4.14 -8.02
CA ALA A 143 -7.56 3.53 -7.19
C ALA A 143 -7.00 2.94 -5.90
N ALA A 144 -5.82 2.31 -5.96
CA ALA A 144 -5.16 1.79 -4.77
C ALA A 144 -4.74 2.92 -3.82
N VAL A 145 -4.19 4.02 -4.35
CA VAL A 145 -3.86 5.22 -3.57
C VAL A 145 -5.11 5.81 -2.93
N ALA A 146 -6.21 5.93 -3.68
CA ALA A 146 -7.46 6.45 -3.16
C ALA A 146 -8.01 5.59 -2.01
N LEU A 147 -8.04 4.26 -2.18
CA LEU A 147 -8.50 3.36 -1.12
C LEU A 147 -7.64 3.48 0.15
N HIS A 148 -6.32 3.48 -0.01
CA HIS A 148 -5.40 3.62 1.12
C HIS A 148 -5.54 4.99 1.81
N ALA A 149 -5.61 6.08 1.04
CA ALA A 149 -5.82 7.43 1.56
C ALA A 149 -7.13 7.53 2.35
N VAL A 150 -8.23 6.97 1.81
CA VAL A 150 -9.53 6.94 2.49
C VAL A 150 -9.45 6.12 3.77
N ASN A 151 -8.86 4.93 3.75
CA ASN A 151 -8.65 4.11 4.95
C ASN A 151 -7.93 4.90 6.05
N ASN A 152 -6.81 5.55 5.69
CA ASN A 152 -6.01 6.31 6.64
C ASN A 152 -6.78 7.52 7.16
N ALA A 153 -7.53 8.22 6.31
CA ALA A 153 -8.36 9.34 6.73
C ALA A 153 -9.48 8.90 7.69
N VAL A 154 -10.11 7.74 7.47
CA VAL A 154 -11.12 7.18 8.37
C VAL A 154 -10.51 6.88 9.74
N TRP A 155 -9.35 6.23 9.78
CA TRP A 155 -8.66 5.94 11.05
C TRP A 155 -8.23 7.20 11.80
N LEU A 156 -7.73 8.20 11.09
CA LEU A 156 -7.39 9.51 11.67
C LEU A 156 -8.63 10.23 12.20
N ALA A 157 -9.74 10.18 11.47
CA ALA A 157 -10.99 10.79 11.89
C ALA A 157 -11.55 10.12 13.16
N LEU A 158 -11.53 8.79 13.23
CA LEU A 158 -11.89 8.04 14.46
C LEU A 158 -10.97 8.42 15.63
N ALA A 159 -9.66 8.46 15.40
CA ALA A 159 -8.68 8.82 16.44
C ALA A 159 -8.84 10.27 16.92
N ALA A 160 -9.32 11.17 16.06
CA ALA A 160 -9.61 12.57 16.39
C ALA A 160 -11.01 12.79 17.00
N GLY A 161 -11.84 11.74 17.12
CA GLY A 161 -13.22 11.85 17.60
C GLY A 161 -14.17 12.58 16.63
N LEU A 162 -13.87 12.52 15.33
CA LEU A 162 -14.67 13.13 14.26
C LEU A 162 -15.69 12.16 13.64
N LEU A 163 -15.64 10.88 14.00
CA LEU A 163 -16.53 9.79 13.60
C LEU A 163 -16.91 8.94 14.80
#